data_AF-A0ABD0NXH3-F1
#
_entry.id   AF-A0ABD0NXH3-F1
#
_cell.length_a   1.000
_cell.length_b   1.000
_cell.length_c   1.000
_cell.angle_alpha   90.00
_cell.angle_beta   90.00
_cell.angle_gamma   90.00
#
_symmetry.space_group_name_H-M   'P 1'
#
loop_
_entity.id
_entity.type
_entity.pdbx_description
1 polymer ?
#
loop_
_entity_poly.entity_id
_entity_poly.type
_entity_poly.pdbx_seq_one_letter_code
_entity_poly.pdbx_strand_id
1 'polypeptide(L)'
;RGSPRDLRVSDETVSSMQLSWAAAPGRVSQYRVFYQPTEGGEMKEVTVKGDTTATLLKNLQPGTEYQLAVRARYASGLGEPLQGTGTTLE
;
A
#
# COMPACT_ATOMS: atom_id res chain seq x y z
N ARG A 1 16.25 9.90 3.35
CA ARG A 1 14.88 9.31 3.28
C ARG A 1 15.03 7.95 2.61
N GLY A 2 14.35 6.92 3.08
CA GLY A 2 14.39 5.59 2.44
C GLY A 2 13.00 5.08 2.08
N SER A 3 12.95 4.11 1.18
CA SER A 3 11.74 3.37 0.81
C SER A 3 11.54 2.14 1.70
N PRO A 4 10.28 1.74 1.97
CA PRO A 4 10.00 0.39 2.43
C PRO A 4 10.37 -0.63 1.34
N ARG A 5 10.43 -1.91 1.69
CA ARG A 5 10.83 -3.00 0.76
C ARG A 5 9.86 -4.18 0.84
N ASP A 6 10.02 -5.15 -0.06
CA ASP A 6 9.35 -6.45 -0.01
C ASP A 6 7.83 -6.36 0.16
N LEU A 7 7.16 -5.61 -0.73
CA LEU A 7 5.70 -5.53 -0.74
C LEU A 7 5.12 -6.92 -1.06
N ARG A 8 4.21 -7.37 -0.22
CA ARG A 8 3.46 -8.61 -0.40
C ARG A 8 1.98 -8.32 -0.31
N VAL A 9 1.23 -8.94 -1.22
CA VAL A 9 -0.23 -8.97 -1.23
C VAL A 9 -0.65 -10.39 -0.85
N SER A 10 -1.66 -10.52 0.01
CA SER A 10 -2.22 -11.79 0.46
C SER A 10 -3.68 -11.63 0.85
N ASP A 11 -4.32 -12.76 1.17
CA ASP A 11 -5.69 -12.83 1.69
C ASP A 11 -6.70 -12.03 0.83
N GLU A 12 -6.54 -12.14 -0.48
CA GLU A 12 -7.39 -11.49 -1.46
C GLU A 12 -8.81 -12.06 -1.39
N THR A 13 -9.79 -11.16 -1.40
CA THR A 13 -11.21 -11.47 -1.55
C THR A 13 -11.76 -10.71 -2.75
N VAL A 14 -13.06 -10.86 -2.99
CA VAL A 14 -13.77 -10.06 -4.01
C VAL A 14 -13.79 -8.56 -3.72
N SER A 15 -13.44 -8.12 -2.50
CA SER A 15 -13.53 -6.70 -2.12
C SER A 15 -12.44 -6.21 -1.16
N SER A 16 -11.43 -7.03 -0.88
CA SER A 16 -10.34 -6.69 0.04
C SER A 16 -9.04 -7.42 -0.29
N MET A 17 -7.92 -6.86 0.15
CA MET A 17 -6.62 -7.54 0.12
C MET A 17 -5.77 -7.08 1.30
N GLN A 18 -4.97 -7.98 1.86
CA GLN A 18 -3.98 -7.67 2.87
C GLN A 18 -2.66 -7.27 2.21
N LEU A 19 -2.13 -6.11 2.57
CA LEU A 19 -0.79 -5.66 2.18
C LEU A 19 0.15 -5.78 3.37
N SER A 20 1.39 -6.20 3.12
CA SER A 20 2.48 -6.16 4.09
C SER A 20 3.80 -5.79 3.41
N TRP A 21 4.72 -5.16 4.15
CA TRP A 21 6.02 -4.72 3.65
C TRP A 21 7.11 -4.80 4.73
N ALA A 22 8.36 -4.77 4.31
CA ALA A 22 9.50 -4.55 5.19
C ALA A 22 9.66 -3.06 5.51
N ALA A 23 9.98 -2.75 6.78
CA ALA A 23 10.14 -1.39 7.25
C ALA A 23 11.22 -0.62 6.48
N ALA A 24 11.03 0.69 6.39
CA ALA A 24 11.95 1.61 5.74
C ALA A 24 13.02 2.03 6.77
N PRO A 25 14.25 2.35 6.35
CA PRO A 25 15.32 2.67 7.28
C PRO A 25 15.08 4.01 8.01
N GLY A 26 15.47 4.04 9.29
CA GLY A 26 15.39 5.24 10.13
C GLY A 26 14.04 5.43 10.81
N ARG A 27 13.80 6.65 11.34
CA ARG A 27 12.59 6.97 12.10
C ARG A 27 11.44 7.38 11.17
N VAL A 28 10.64 6.40 10.78
CA VAL A 28 9.39 6.61 10.04
C VAL A 28 8.31 7.14 11.00
N SER A 29 7.61 8.21 10.63
CA SER A 29 6.47 8.71 11.39
C SER A 29 5.16 8.02 11.01
N GLN A 30 4.95 7.78 9.70
CA GLN A 30 3.75 7.16 9.14
C GLN A 30 4.09 6.44 7.83
N TYR A 31 3.26 5.48 7.43
CA TYR A 31 3.21 4.97 6.06
C TYR A 31 1.93 5.44 5.37
N ARG A 32 2.06 5.80 4.10
CA ARG A 32 0.94 6.10 3.22
C ARG A 32 0.86 5.06 2.12
N VAL A 33 -0.29 4.43 2.00
CA VAL A 33 -0.59 3.42 0.99
C VAL A 33 -1.55 4.03 -0.01
N PHE A 34 -1.14 4.08 -1.27
CA PHE A 34 -1.93 4.55 -2.40
C PHE A 34 -2.36 3.36 -3.23
N TYR A 35 -3.60 3.37 -3.70
CA TYR A 35 -4.12 2.30 -4.55
C TYR A 35 -5.15 2.82 -5.55
N GLN A 36 -5.12 2.28 -6.76
CA GLN A 36 -5.98 2.68 -7.87
C GLN A 36 -6.17 1.50 -8.84
N PRO A 37 -7.37 1.30 -9.44
CA PRO A 37 -7.55 0.33 -10.50
C PRO A 37 -6.62 0.59 -11.69
N THR A 38 -6.04 -0.46 -12.28
CA THR A 38 -5.09 -0.33 -13.41
C THR A 38 -5.75 0.16 -14.69
N GLU A 39 -7.04 -0.13 -14.87
CA GLU A 39 -7.87 0.35 -15.98
C GLU A 39 -8.22 1.84 -15.88
N GLY A 40 -7.87 2.50 -14.76
CA GLY A 40 -8.19 3.89 -14.49
C GLY A 40 -9.29 4.04 -13.43
N GLY A 41 -9.34 5.20 -12.79
CA GLY A 41 -10.27 5.48 -11.68
C GLY A 41 -9.69 6.42 -10.63
N GLU A 42 -10.40 6.58 -9.52
CA GLU A 42 -9.94 7.41 -8.41
C GLU A 42 -8.81 6.72 -7.63
N MET A 43 -7.70 7.44 -7.42
CA MET A 43 -6.65 7.02 -6.50
C MET A 43 -7.08 7.25 -5.07
N LYS A 44 -7.03 6.19 -4.26
CA LYS A 44 -7.36 6.24 -2.83
C LYS A 44 -6.09 6.15 -1.97
N GLU A 45 -6.16 6.69 -0.75
CA GLU A 45 -5.05 6.68 0.22
C GLU A 45 -5.50 6.09 1.57
N VAL A 46 -4.64 5.29 2.19
CA VAL A 46 -4.73 4.88 3.60
C VAL A 46 -3.43 5.27 4.32
N THR A 47 -3.55 5.85 5.52
CA THR A 47 -2.40 6.16 6.37
C THR A 47 -2.37 5.24 7.59
N VAL A 48 -1.21 4.66 7.89
CA VAL A 48 -0.94 3.89 9.10
C VAL A 48 0.23 4.46 9.88
N LYS A 49 0.36 4.08 11.16
CA LYS A 49 1.46 4.53 12.03
C LYS A 49 2.81 4.02 11.52
N GLY A 50 3.89 4.72 11.86
CA GLY A 50 5.25 4.40 11.37
C GLY A 50 5.85 3.09 11.87
N ASP A 51 5.27 2.50 12.92
CA ASP A 51 5.58 1.17 13.45
C ASP A 51 4.71 0.04 12.85
N THR A 52 3.74 0.40 12.01
CA THR A 52 2.84 -0.54 11.33
C THR A 52 3.35 -0.82 9.91
N THR A 53 3.53 -2.09 9.58
CA THR A 53 4.06 -2.54 8.28
C THR A 53 3.08 -3.40 7.48
N ALA A 54 1.80 -3.35 7.83
CA ALA A 54 0.74 -4.05 7.14
C ALA A 54 -0.57 -3.26 7.20
N THR A 55 -1.43 -3.42 6.20
CA THR A 55 -2.77 -2.82 6.20
C THR A 55 -3.74 -3.64 5.35
N LEU A 56 -5.01 -3.67 5.74
CA LEU A 56 -6.08 -4.28 4.96
C LEU A 56 -6.75 -3.21 4.10
N LEU A 57 -6.70 -3.38 2.78
CA LEU A 57 -7.49 -2.59 1.84
C LEU A 57 -8.89 -3.19 1.75
N LYS A 58 -9.93 -2.35 1.75
CA LYS A 58 -11.35 -2.76 1.74
C LYS A 58 -12.13 -1.93 0.73
N ASN A 59 -13.35 -2.38 0.42
CA ASN A 59 -14.26 -1.73 -0.53
C ASN A 59 -13.62 -1.61 -1.92
N LEU A 60 -12.92 -2.67 -2.33
CA LEU A 60 -12.38 -2.85 -3.67
C LEU A 60 -13.45 -3.46 -4.58
N GLN A 61 -13.27 -3.28 -5.88
CA GLN A 61 -14.13 -3.86 -6.91
C GLN A 61 -13.71 -5.31 -7.16
N PRO A 62 -14.64 -6.26 -7.36
CA PRO A 62 -14.32 -7.64 -7.72
C PRO A 62 -13.57 -7.75 -9.06
N GLY A 63 -12.76 -8.79 -9.22
CA GLY A 63 -12.04 -9.10 -10.47
C GLY A 63 -11.15 -7.97 -10.99
N THR A 64 -10.72 -7.05 -10.14
CA THR A 64 -10.05 -5.81 -10.55
C THR A 64 -8.60 -5.81 -10.09
N GLU A 65 -7.68 -5.54 -11.03
CA GLU A 65 -6.26 -5.33 -10.71
C GLU A 65 -6.04 -3.89 -10.20
N TYR A 66 -5.29 -3.76 -9.11
CA TYR A 66 -4.92 -2.50 -8.49
C TYR A 66 -3.41 -2.26 -8.57
N GLN A 67 -3.03 -1.04 -8.96
CA GLN A 67 -1.69 -0.50 -8.72
C GLN A 67 -1.59 -0.06 -7.27
N LEU A 68 -0.52 -0.49 -6.58
CA LEU A 68 -0.28 -0.26 -5.16
C LEU A 68 1.03 0.50 -4.97
N ALA A 69 1.06 1.49 -4.08
CA ALA A 69 2.28 2.18 -3.71
C ALA A 69 2.34 2.50 -2.21
N VAL A 70 3.40 2.08 -1.53
CA VAL A 70 3.65 2.37 -0.11
C VAL A 70 4.78 3.37 0.03
N ARG A 71 4.54 4.48 0.74
CA ARG A 71 5.54 5.53 0.99
C ARG A 71 5.75 5.74 2.47
N ALA A 72 7.01 5.73 2.90
CA ALA A 72 7.38 6.12 4.26
C ALA A 72 7.37 7.66 4.39
N ARG A 73 6.75 8.18 5.44
CA ARG A 73 6.82 9.60 5.83
C ARG A 73 7.84 9.77 6.95
N TYR A 74 8.72 10.74 6.77
CA TYR A 74 9.71 11.18 7.75
C TYR A 74 9.43 12.64 8.12
N ALA A 75 10.11 13.16 9.15
CA ALA A 75 10.04 14.59 9.49
C ALA A 75 10.43 15.49 8.30
N SER A 76 11.38 15.04 7.47
CA SER A 76 11.78 15.76 6.27
C SER A 76 10.73 15.69 5.13
N GLY A 77 9.78 14.76 5.17
CA GLY A 77 8.77 14.54 4.12
C GLY A 77 8.66 13.09 3.65
N LEU A 78 7.97 12.87 2.53
CA LEU A 78 7.79 11.52 1.95
C LEU A 78 9.07 11.00 1.32
N GLY A 79 9.31 9.70 1.49
CA GLY A 79 10.32 8.93 0.79
C GLY A 79 9.84 8.44 -0.58
N GLU A 80 10.71 7.66 -1.22
CA GLU A 80 10.41 6.98 -2.48
C GLU A 80 9.36 5.87 -2.26
N PRO A 81 8.50 5.61 -3.26
CA PRO A 81 7.48 4.58 -3.16
C PRO A 81 8.06 3.18 -3.37
N LEU A 82 7.54 2.24 -2.59
CA LEU A 82 7.56 0.82 -2.90
C LEU A 82 6.29 0.50 -3.70
N GLN A 83 6.46 0.02 -4.93
CA GLN A 83 5.35 -0.25 -5.85
C GLN A 83 5.06 -1.75 -5.93
N GLY A 84 3.82 -2.10 -6.29
CA GLY A 84 3.40 -3.45 -6.65
C GLY A 84 1.98 -3.45 -7.21
N THR A 85 1.46 -4.65 -7.48
CA THR A 85 0.09 -4.86 -7.94
C THR A 85 -0.59 -5.94 -7.10
N GLY A 86 -1.93 -5.95 -7.11
CA GLY A 86 -2.74 -6.99 -6.50
C GLY A 86 -4.11 -7.06 -7.18
N THR A 87 -4.70 -8.24 -7.27
CA THR A 87 -5.96 -8.48 -8.00
C THR A 87 -7.00 -9.08 -7.08
N THR A 88 -8.21 -8.52 -7.06
CA THR A 88 -9.32 -9.06 -6.26
C THR A 88 -9.87 -10.30 -6.94
N LEU A 89 -10.48 -11.18 -6.14
CA LEU A 89 -11.18 -12.34 -6.71
C LEU A 89 -12.44 -11.89 -7.46
N GLU A 90 -12.89 -12.70 -8.42
CA GLU A 90 -14.17 -12.53 -9.10
C GLU A 90 -15.37 -12.98 -8.25
#